data_AF-A0A1R3UGP6-F1
#
_entry.id   AF-A0A1R3UGP6-F1
#
_cell.length_a   1.000
_cell.length_b   1.000
_cell.length_c   1.000
_cell.angle_alpha   90.00
_cell.angle_beta   90.00
_cell.angle_gamma   90.00
#
_symmetry.space_group_name_H-M   'P 1'
#
loop_
_entity.id
_entity.type
_entity.pdbx_description
1 polymer ?
#
loop_
_entity_poly.entity_id
_entity_poly.type
_entity_poly.pdbx_seq_one_letter_code
_entity_poly.pdbx_strand_id
1 'polypeptide(L)'
;MTFGVFAVGEERPEGSFDLADLTELGVTDADIELLAEGVVPETEEQGTNQADDVLNRWDDVDGETVIWRQGHYDPSTGKGSGAEKIDQKHNLGMEAVRTVTRWPFTNASLPDHTKEQENPPGGTSYRYQAEAWEVECTGWFWWRECQVLDTRIVRVIVDYRVPSHSNEPMGAFNAYCEQTSGDRCPDWVREALNV
;
A
#
# COMPACT_ATOMS: atom_id res chain seq x y z
N MET A 1 8.92 -19.41 6.79
CA MET A 1 9.30 -18.16 6.10
C MET A 1 8.18 -17.18 6.30
N THR A 2 8.49 -15.91 6.55
CA THR A 2 7.48 -14.87 6.79
C THR A 2 7.67 -13.73 5.81
N PHE A 3 6.58 -13.20 5.26
CA PHE A 3 6.57 -12.06 4.33
C PHE A 3 5.23 -11.32 4.40
N GLY A 4 5.18 -10.11 3.86
CA GLY A 4 3.94 -9.36 3.68
C GLY A 4 3.34 -9.56 2.28
N VAL A 5 2.02 -9.47 2.17
CA VAL A 5 1.31 -9.39 0.89
C VAL A 5 0.12 -8.44 1.00
N PHE A 6 -0.13 -7.63 -0.02
CA PHE A 6 -1.37 -6.86 -0.11
C PHE A 6 -2.51 -7.73 -0.63
N ALA A 7 -3.64 -7.71 0.07
CA ALA A 7 -4.84 -8.39 -0.34
C ALA A 7 -5.57 -7.57 -1.40
N VAL A 8 -5.74 -8.13 -2.60
CA VAL A 8 -6.55 -7.55 -3.67
C VAL A 8 -7.69 -8.47 -4.06
N GLY A 9 -8.86 -7.88 -4.29
CA GLY A 9 -9.95 -8.51 -5.03
C GLY A 9 -10.76 -9.63 -4.37
N GLU A 10 -10.30 -10.29 -3.30
CA GLU A 10 -10.95 -11.54 -2.82
C GLU A 10 -11.07 -11.69 -1.31
N GLU A 11 -11.97 -12.58 -0.87
CA GLU A 11 -12.16 -12.90 0.55
C GLU A 11 -10.88 -13.45 1.18
N ARG A 12 -10.58 -13.03 2.41
CA ARG A 12 -9.43 -13.53 3.18
C ARG A 12 -9.45 -15.07 3.25
N PRO A 13 -8.32 -15.76 2.97
CA PRO A 13 -8.22 -17.20 3.15
C PRO A 13 -8.57 -17.62 4.59
N GLU A 14 -9.47 -18.59 4.73
CA GLU A 14 -9.79 -19.18 6.03
C GLU A 14 -8.78 -20.28 6.37
N GLY A 15 -8.03 -20.09 7.45
CA GLY A 15 -7.09 -21.11 7.94
C GLY A 15 -5.79 -21.17 7.14
N SER A 16 -5.32 -22.39 6.86
CA SER A 16 -4.12 -22.64 6.07
C SER A 16 -4.44 -22.70 4.57
N PHE A 17 -3.56 -22.14 3.74
CA PHE A 17 -3.70 -22.11 2.28
C PHE A 17 -2.39 -22.48 1.58
N ASP A 18 -2.44 -22.84 0.30
CA ASP A 18 -1.25 -23.19 -0.47
C ASP A 18 -0.57 -21.92 -0.97
N LEU A 19 0.77 -21.90 -1.02
CA LEU A 19 1.52 -20.73 -1.53
C LEU A 19 1.07 -20.31 -2.95
N ALA A 20 0.65 -21.26 -3.78
CA ALA A 20 0.18 -21.01 -5.14
C ALA A 20 -1.13 -20.21 -5.18
N ASP A 21 -1.95 -20.26 -4.13
CA ASP A 21 -3.23 -19.55 -4.04
C ASP A 21 -3.02 -18.02 -3.99
N LEU A 22 -1.80 -17.56 -3.67
CA LEU A 22 -1.45 -16.14 -3.73
C LEU A 22 -1.54 -15.56 -5.15
N THR A 23 -1.53 -16.39 -6.20
CA THR A 23 -1.77 -15.92 -7.58
C THR A 23 -3.19 -15.40 -7.78
N GLU A 24 -4.17 -15.95 -7.04
CA GLU A 24 -5.55 -15.46 -7.02
C GLU A 24 -5.63 -14.06 -6.39
N LEU A 25 -4.69 -13.76 -5.48
CA LEU A 25 -4.48 -12.45 -4.87
C LEU A 25 -3.56 -11.55 -5.71
N GLY A 26 -3.32 -11.85 -6.99
CA GLY A 26 -2.54 -11.00 -7.89
C GLY A 26 -1.02 -11.08 -7.77
N VAL A 27 -0.47 -11.91 -6.87
CA VAL A 27 0.99 -12.12 -6.78
C VAL A 27 1.47 -12.83 -8.05
N THR A 28 2.57 -12.35 -8.64
CA THR A 28 3.05 -12.89 -9.91
C THR A 28 3.66 -14.28 -9.75
N ASP A 29 3.55 -15.14 -10.77
CA ASP A 29 4.20 -16.47 -10.77
C ASP A 29 5.71 -16.40 -10.47
N ALA A 30 6.38 -15.33 -10.93
CA ALA A 30 7.79 -15.11 -10.67
C ALA A 30 8.09 -14.83 -9.19
N ASP A 31 7.25 -14.03 -8.53
CA ASP A 31 7.37 -13.79 -7.09
C ASP A 31 7.03 -15.06 -6.29
N ILE A 32 6.04 -15.85 -6.74
CA ILE A 32 5.74 -17.15 -6.13
C ILE A 32 6.93 -18.11 -6.22
N GLU A 33 7.63 -18.15 -7.36
CA GLU A 33 8.83 -18.96 -7.52
C GLU A 33 9.93 -18.54 -6.54
N LEU A 34 10.19 -17.24 -6.41
CA LEU A 34 11.15 -16.70 -5.43
C LEU A 34 10.76 -17.05 -3.99
N LEU A 35 9.49 -16.91 -3.63
CA LEU A 35 8.98 -17.26 -2.30
C LEU A 35 9.11 -18.76 -2.02
N ALA A 36 8.84 -19.62 -3.01
CA ALA A 36 9.00 -21.07 -2.90
C ALA A 36 10.46 -21.45 -2.60
N GLU A 37 11.40 -20.70 -3.17
CA GLU A 37 12.85 -20.82 -2.90
C GLU A 37 13.27 -20.22 -1.55
N GLY A 38 12.42 -19.43 -0.90
CA GLY A 38 12.75 -18.78 0.37
C GLY A 38 13.35 -17.39 0.22
N VAL A 39 13.18 -16.74 -0.94
CA VAL A 39 13.67 -15.39 -1.24
C VAL A 39 12.50 -14.39 -1.23
N VAL A 40 12.68 -13.25 -0.55
CA VAL A 40 11.73 -12.13 -0.59
C VAL A 40 12.26 -11.10 -1.60
N PRO A 41 11.47 -10.65 -2.60
CA PRO A 41 11.89 -9.64 -3.57
C PRO A 41 12.19 -8.29 -2.88
N GLU A 42 13.30 -7.64 -3.25
CA GLU A 42 13.66 -6.30 -2.73
C GLU A 42 12.96 -5.18 -3.51
N THR A 43 12.58 -4.11 -2.81
CA THR A 43 12.07 -2.87 -3.43
C THR A 43 13.19 -1.82 -3.49
N GLU A 44 13.43 -1.21 -4.66
CA GLU A 44 14.51 -0.23 -4.85
C GLU A 44 14.28 1.10 -4.10
N GLU A 45 15.36 1.68 -3.56
CA GLU A 45 15.37 3.03 -2.96
C GLU A 45 15.76 4.12 -3.99
N GLN A 46 15.13 5.30 -3.88
CA GLN A 46 15.38 6.45 -4.78
C GLN A 46 16.35 7.50 -4.18
N GLY A 47 17.07 8.17 -5.08
CA GLY A 47 18.04 9.24 -4.79
C GLY A 47 17.43 10.60 -4.41
N THR A 48 18.27 11.64 -4.38
CA THR A 48 17.92 12.98 -3.90
C THR A 48 16.98 13.76 -4.84
N ASN A 49 15.79 14.15 -4.36
CA ASN A 49 14.80 14.97 -5.10
C ASN A 49 14.36 16.21 -4.29
N GLN A 50 13.77 17.20 -4.97
CA GLN A 50 13.14 18.37 -4.36
C GLN A 50 11.66 18.12 -4.02
N ALA A 51 11.07 18.90 -3.10
CA ALA A 51 9.76 18.61 -2.53
C ALA A 51 8.59 18.56 -3.54
N ASP A 52 8.60 19.38 -4.58
CA ASP A 52 7.52 19.39 -5.58
C ASP A 52 7.75 18.41 -6.74
N ASP A 53 8.90 17.73 -6.78
CA ASP A 53 9.27 16.83 -7.86
C ASP A 53 8.25 15.69 -7.95
N VAL A 54 7.72 15.50 -9.15
CA VAL A 54 6.88 14.35 -9.47
C VAL A 54 7.79 13.17 -9.73
N LEU A 55 7.69 12.18 -8.86
CA LEU A 55 8.48 10.96 -8.91
C LEU A 55 7.82 9.89 -9.78
N ASN A 56 6.48 9.82 -9.75
CA ASN A 56 5.72 8.84 -10.53
C ASN A 56 4.25 9.25 -10.72
N ARG A 57 3.56 8.57 -11.65
CA ARG A 57 2.14 8.72 -11.96
C ARG A 57 1.50 7.37 -12.28
N TRP A 58 0.27 7.15 -11.85
CA TRP A 58 -0.53 6.00 -12.22
C TRP A 58 -2.01 6.33 -12.09
N ASP A 59 -2.88 5.55 -12.71
CA ASP A 59 -4.33 5.69 -12.55
C ASP A 59 -4.81 4.85 -11.34
N ASP A 60 -5.74 5.41 -10.57
CA ASP A 60 -6.45 4.74 -9.46
C ASP A 60 -7.51 3.76 -9.97
N VAL A 61 -8.24 3.13 -9.04
CA VAL A 61 -9.34 2.18 -9.31
C VAL A 61 -10.45 2.75 -10.22
N ASP A 62 -10.66 4.07 -10.23
CA ASP A 62 -11.67 4.73 -11.07
C ASP A 62 -11.09 5.33 -12.36
N GLY A 63 -9.79 5.17 -12.60
CA GLY A 63 -9.08 5.74 -13.76
C GLY A 63 -8.62 7.19 -13.58
N GLU A 64 -8.69 7.76 -12.37
CA GLU A 64 -8.16 9.10 -12.09
C GLU A 64 -6.66 9.04 -11.82
N THR A 65 -5.89 9.97 -12.39
CA THR A 65 -4.43 9.95 -12.24
C THR A 65 -3.99 10.39 -10.84
N VAL A 66 -3.36 9.47 -10.11
CA VAL A 66 -2.61 9.71 -8.88
C VAL A 66 -1.20 10.18 -9.21
N ILE A 67 -0.76 11.23 -8.52
CA ILE A 67 0.60 11.78 -8.63
C ILE A 67 1.36 11.46 -7.35
N TRP A 68 2.53 10.83 -7.48
CA TRP A 68 3.48 10.62 -6.40
C TRP A 68 4.53 11.72 -6.42
N ARG A 69 4.54 12.56 -5.39
CA ARG A 69 5.49 13.67 -5.23
C ARG A 69 6.44 13.39 -4.08
N GLN A 70 7.68 13.89 -4.20
CA GLN A 70 8.67 13.78 -3.13
C GLN A 70 8.15 14.31 -1.80
N GLY A 71 7.52 15.49 -1.81
CA GLY A 71 7.00 16.13 -0.61
C GLY A 71 8.09 16.53 0.39
N HIS A 72 7.71 16.64 1.65
CA HIS A 72 8.60 17.06 2.73
C HIS A 72 8.16 16.41 4.06
N TYR A 73 9.11 16.10 4.94
CA TYR A 73 8.83 15.72 6.33
C TYR A 73 9.72 16.43 7.37
N ASP A 74 9.08 17.02 8.38
CA ASP A 74 9.76 17.56 9.56
C ASP A 74 9.50 16.64 10.77
N PRO A 75 10.51 15.87 11.23
CA PRO A 75 10.37 14.96 12.36
C PRO A 75 10.16 15.67 13.70
N SER A 76 10.51 16.96 13.83
CA SER A 76 10.34 17.71 15.07
C SER A 76 8.90 18.13 15.33
N THR A 77 8.14 18.38 14.26
CA THR A 77 6.72 18.78 14.34
C THR A 77 5.77 17.66 13.91
N GLY A 78 6.28 16.59 13.31
CA GLY A 78 5.49 15.51 12.71
C GLY A 78 4.70 15.96 11.47
N LYS A 79 5.00 17.14 10.93
CA LYS A 79 4.29 17.74 9.79
C LYS A 79 5.01 17.44 8.48
N GLY A 80 4.24 17.41 7.40
CA GLY A 80 4.75 17.08 6.08
C GLY A 80 3.68 16.46 5.19
N SER A 81 4.09 16.08 3.99
CA SER A 81 3.27 15.41 2.98
C SER A 81 4.15 14.68 1.97
N GLY A 82 3.53 13.83 1.16
CA GLY A 82 4.18 13.15 0.03
C GLY A 82 5.14 12.05 0.45
N ALA A 83 5.98 11.62 -0.49
CA ALA A 83 6.86 10.47 -0.35
C ALA A 83 7.71 10.51 0.92
N GLU A 84 8.31 11.65 1.24
CA GLU A 84 9.22 11.77 2.38
C GLU A 84 8.52 11.49 3.71
N LYS A 85 7.30 12.01 3.91
CA LYS A 85 6.53 11.73 5.12
C LYS A 85 6.02 10.29 5.15
N ILE A 86 5.53 9.81 4.01
CA ILE A 86 4.99 8.45 3.89
C ILE A 86 6.08 7.41 4.18
N ASP A 87 7.29 7.65 3.69
CA ASP A 87 8.46 6.83 3.96
C ASP A 87 8.94 6.97 5.41
N GLN A 88 9.39 8.17 5.80
CA GLN A 88 10.11 8.35 7.07
C GLN A 88 9.20 8.22 8.29
N LYS A 89 7.98 8.77 8.24
CA LYS A 89 7.04 8.69 9.37
C LYS A 89 6.29 7.37 9.35
N HIS A 90 5.69 7.03 8.20
CA HIS A 90 4.70 5.98 8.12
C HIS A 90 5.23 4.62 7.65
N ASN A 91 6.50 4.55 7.22
CA ASN A 91 7.16 3.33 6.77
C ASN A 91 6.47 2.66 5.57
N LEU A 92 6.06 3.45 4.59
CA LEU A 92 5.43 2.94 3.37
C LEU A 92 6.18 3.46 2.15
N GLY A 93 6.26 2.61 1.12
CA GLY A 93 6.84 2.95 -0.17
C GLY A 93 5.78 3.35 -1.20
N MET A 94 6.25 3.82 -2.35
CA MET A 94 5.39 4.16 -3.49
C MET A 94 4.56 2.97 -3.97
N GLU A 95 5.14 1.78 -4.05
CA GLU A 95 4.43 0.60 -4.55
C GLU A 95 3.26 0.21 -3.64
N ALA A 96 3.42 0.25 -2.32
CA ALA A 96 2.30 0.06 -1.39
C ALA A 96 1.16 1.07 -1.62
N VAL A 97 1.49 2.35 -1.84
CA VAL A 97 0.51 3.41 -2.13
C VAL A 97 -0.18 3.15 -3.48
N ARG A 98 0.58 2.70 -4.47
CA ARG A 98 0.07 2.36 -5.80
C ARG A 98 -0.88 1.16 -5.76
N THR A 99 -0.51 0.09 -5.06
CA THR A 99 -1.33 -1.10 -4.86
C THR A 99 -2.66 -0.72 -4.22
N VAL A 100 -2.63 -0.01 -3.09
CA VAL A 100 -3.83 0.40 -2.35
C VAL A 100 -4.77 1.29 -3.19
N THR A 101 -4.23 2.15 -4.05
CA THR A 101 -5.04 3.06 -4.87
C THR A 101 -5.60 2.40 -6.14
N ARG A 102 -4.93 1.38 -6.67
CA ARG A 102 -5.40 0.60 -7.82
C ARG A 102 -6.41 -0.48 -7.44
N TRP A 103 -6.19 -1.08 -6.28
CA TRP A 103 -6.93 -2.25 -5.83
C TRP A 103 -7.38 -2.11 -4.38
N PRO A 104 -8.18 -1.08 -4.04
CA PRO A 104 -8.67 -0.92 -2.68
C PRO A 104 -9.53 -2.13 -2.26
N PHE A 105 -9.31 -2.59 -1.04
CA PHE A 105 -10.00 -3.75 -0.47
C PHE A 105 -11.38 -3.37 0.08
N THR A 106 -12.32 -4.31 -0.08
CA THR A 106 -13.65 -4.32 0.52
C THR A 106 -13.69 -5.25 1.71
N ASN A 107 -14.02 -4.74 2.90
CA ASN A 107 -14.51 -5.59 3.99
C ASN A 107 -16.01 -5.38 4.18
N ALA A 108 -16.67 -6.22 5.00
CA ALA A 108 -18.11 -6.15 5.23
C ALA A 108 -18.62 -4.78 5.74
N SER A 109 -17.73 -3.92 6.25
CA SER A 109 -18.06 -2.57 6.71
C SER A 109 -17.89 -1.49 5.63
N LEU A 110 -17.12 -1.76 4.57
CA LEU A 110 -16.81 -0.84 3.47
C LEU A 110 -16.93 -1.63 2.15
N PRO A 111 -18.18 -1.81 1.65
CA PRO A 111 -18.51 -2.84 0.66
C PRO A 111 -18.20 -2.48 -0.80
N ASP A 112 -17.73 -1.26 -1.07
CA ASP A 112 -17.48 -0.81 -2.44
C ASP A 112 -15.96 -0.76 -2.68
N HIS A 113 -15.47 -1.48 -3.70
CA HIS A 113 -14.10 -1.48 -4.23
C HIS A 113 -13.72 -0.11 -4.81
N THR A 114 -13.83 0.92 -4.00
CA THR A 114 -13.86 2.31 -4.43
C THR A 114 -13.10 3.17 -3.44
N LYS A 115 -12.97 4.43 -3.79
CA LYS A 115 -12.44 5.46 -2.92
C LYS A 115 -13.56 6.16 -2.17
N GLU A 116 -13.29 6.51 -0.92
CA GLU A 116 -14.21 7.25 -0.08
C GLU A 116 -13.82 8.72 -0.02
N GLN A 117 -14.75 9.64 -0.26
CA GLN A 117 -14.46 11.06 -0.09
C GLN A 117 -14.22 11.39 1.39
N GLU A 118 -13.08 12.03 1.69
CA GLU A 118 -12.77 12.51 3.03
C GLU A 118 -13.69 13.67 3.43
N ASN A 119 -13.96 13.77 4.73
CA ASN A 119 -14.81 14.84 5.24
C ASN A 119 -14.11 16.22 5.14
N PRO A 120 -14.86 17.31 4.85
CA PRO A 120 -16.30 17.34 4.63
C PRO A 120 -16.72 16.89 3.21
N PRO A 121 -17.97 16.39 3.05
CA PRO A 121 -18.53 16.02 1.75
C PRO A 121 -18.41 17.18 0.74
N GLY A 122 -18.00 16.86 -0.49
CA GLY A 122 -17.70 17.84 -1.55
C GLY A 122 -16.24 18.28 -1.64
N GLY A 123 -15.35 17.70 -0.83
CA GLY A 123 -13.89 17.87 -0.96
C GLY A 123 -13.27 17.14 -2.16
N THR A 124 -11.99 17.37 -2.39
CA THR A 124 -11.20 16.69 -3.44
C THR A 124 -10.28 15.62 -2.88
N SER A 125 -10.31 15.41 -1.56
CA SER A 125 -9.53 14.40 -0.87
C SER A 125 -10.31 13.09 -0.82
N TYR A 126 -9.66 12.01 -1.19
CA TYR A 126 -10.22 10.67 -1.17
C TYR A 126 -9.31 9.72 -0.42
N ARG A 127 -9.93 8.81 0.32
CA ARG A 127 -9.31 7.74 1.06
C ARG A 127 -9.48 6.43 0.30
N TYR A 128 -8.39 5.70 0.22
CA TYR A 128 -8.30 4.33 -0.23
C TYR A 128 -7.82 3.49 0.94
N GLN A 129 -8.14 2.21 0.92
CA GLN A 129 -7.68 1.28 1.93
C GLN A 129 -7.43 -0.09 1.31
N ALA A 130 -6.43 -0.79 1.81
CA ALA A 130 -6.25 -2.21 1.55
C ALA A 130 -5.77 -2.92 2.80
N GLU A 131 -5.98 -4.23 2.87
CA GLU A 131 -5.36 -5.04 3.91
C GLU A 131 -3.97 -5.50 3.44
N ALA A 132 -2.99 -5.40 4.33
CA ALA A 132 -1.73 -6.10 4.21
C ALA A 132 -1.74 -7.27 5.20
N TRP A 133 -1.37 -8.46 4.73
CA TRP A 133 -1.31 -9.67 5.53
C TRP A 133 0.14 -10.05 5.78
N GLU A 134 0.47 -10.35 7.03
CA GLU A 134 1.71 -11.02 7.38
C GLU A 134 1.49 -12.52 7.25
N VAL A 135 2.16 -13.16 6.31
CA VAL A 135 1.98 -14.58 5.98
C VAL A 135 3.19 -15.35 6.45
N GLU A 136 2.95 -16.44 7.17
CA GLU A 136 3.96 -17.44 7.49
C GLU A 136 3.69 -18.73 6.75
N CYS A 137 4.67 -19.20 5.99
CA CYS A 137 4.63 -20.50 5.34
C CYS A 137 5.62 -21.48 5.97
N THR A 138 5.16 -22.72 6.18
CA THR A 138 5.95 -23.84 6.68
C THR A 138 5.90 -25.00 5.67
N GLY A 139 6.87 -25.93 5.72
CA GLY A 139 6.99 -27.01 4.73
C GLY A 139 8.11 -26.78 3.73
N TRP A 140 8.19 -27.62 2.68
CA TRP A 140 9.29 -27.62 1.71
C TRP A 140 8.76 -27.48 0.28
N PHE A 141 9.25 -26.47 -0.45
CA PHE A 141 8.96 -26.22 -1.86
C PHE A 141 7.45 -26.13 -2.14
N TRP A 142 6.89 -26.94 -3.04
CA TRP A 142 5.46 -26.92 -3.38
C TRP A 142 4.51 -27.43 -2.28
N TRP A 143 5.03 -28.04 -1.21
CA TRP A 143 4.25 -28.56 -0.08
C TRP A 143 4.22 -27.54 1.07
N ARG A 144 4.22 -26.24 0.73
CA ARG A 144 4.23 -25.16 1.70
C ARG A 144 2.80 -24.78 2.05
N GLU A 145 2.47 -24.97 3.32
CA GLU A 145 1.22 -24.48 3.91
C GLU A 145 1.49 -23.12 4.54
N CYS A 146 0.67 -22.15 4.17
CA CYS A 146 0.74 -20.76 4.59
C CYS A 146 -0.42 -20.39 5.52
N GLN A 147 -0.17 -19.48 6.45
CA GLN A 147 -1.18 -18.93 7.35
C GLN A 147 -0.98 -17.43 7.53
N VAL A 148 -2.08 -16.68 7.67
CA VAL A 148 -2.04 -15.25 8.01
C VAL A 148 -1.82 -15.09 9.52
N LEU A 149 -0.67 -14.55 9.91
CA LEU A 149 -0.29 -14.27 11.30
C LEU A 149 -0.88 -12.95 11.82
N ASP A 150 -0.85 -11.91 10.99
CA ASP A 150 -1.30 -10.57 11.36
C ASP A 150 -1.92 -9.87 10.14
N THR A 151 -2.71 -8.83 10.42
CA THR A 151 -3.39 -8.01 9.41
C THR A 151 -3.27 -6.54 9.78
N ARG A 152 -2.92 -5.70 8.79
CA ARG A 152 -2.90 -4.25 8.93
C ARG A 152 -3.74 -3.61 7.84
N ILE A 153 -4.58 -2.66 8.22
CA ILE A 153 -5.30 -1.82 7.26
C ILE A 153 -4.38 -0.67 6.89
N VAL A 154 -3.98 -0.61 5.62
CA VAL A 154 -3.20 0.48 5.05
C VAL A 154 -4.17 1.48 4.43
N ARG A 155 -4.12 2.73 4.88
CA ARG A 155 -4.91 3.83 4.33
C ARG A 155 -4.02 4.73 3.48
N VAL A 156 -4.52 5.12 2.32
CA VAL A 156 -3.90 6.12 1.45
C VAL A 156 -4.87 7.28 1.27
N ILE A 157 -4.37 8.51 1.34
CA ILE A 157 -5.15 9.71 1.06
C ILE A 157 -4.54 10.46 -0.13
N VAL A 158 -5.37 10.68 -1.15
CA VAL A 158 -5.05 11.42 -2.37
C VAL A 158 -5.89 12.69 -2.41
N ASP A 159 -5.26 13.84 -2.63
CA ASP A 159 -5.97 15.11 -2.88
C ASP A 159 -5.92 15.43 -4.38
N TYR A 160 -7.08 15.34 -5.04
CA TYR A 160 -7.24 15.65 -6.46
C TYR A 160 -7.38 17.16 -6.75
N ARG A 161 -7.28 18.03 -5.73
CA ARG A 161 -7.27 19.48 -5.94
C ARG A 161 -6.06 19.88 -6.76
N VAL A 162 -6.29 20.69 -7.77
CA VAL A 162 -5.25 21.46 -8.46
C VAL A 162 -5.05 22.77 -7.70
N PRO A 163 -3.95 22.96 -6.96
CA PRO A 163 -3.72 24.20 -6.24
C PRO A 163 -3.36 25.33 -7.23
N SER A 164 -3.59 26.59 -6.86
CA SER A 164 -3.40 27.74 -7.77
C SER A 164 -1.96 27.95 -8.27
N HIS A 165 -0.98 27.32 -7.63
CA HIS A 165 0.44 27.40 -7.98
C HIS A 165 0.95 26.18 -8.78
N SER A 166 0.07 25.22 -9.09
CA SER A 166 0.38 24.05 -9.92
C SER A 166 -0.69 23.90 -11.01
N ASN A 167 -0.32 23.27 -12.11
CA ASN A 167 -1.27 22.82 -13.15
C ASN A 167 -1.69 21.35 -12.96
N GLU A 168 -1.17 20.69 -11.93
CA GLU A 168 -1.41 19.29 -11.61
C GLU A 168 -2.03 19.14 -10.22
N PRO A 169 -2.79 18.07 -9.97
CA PRO A 169 -3.25 17.71 -8.63
C PRO A 169 -2.13 17.64 -7.59
N MET A 170 -2.51 17.87 -6.32
CA MET A 170 -1.64 17.66 -5.16
C MET A 170 -1.10 16.22 -5.14
N GLY A 171 -1.96 15.23 -5.41
CA GLY A 171 -1.59 13.81 -5.50
C GLY A 171 -1.66 13.08 -4.16
N ALA A 172 -0.98 11.94 -4.09
CA ALA A 172 -0.89 11.13 -2.87
C ALA A 172 -0.07 11.88 -1.81
N PHE A 173 -0.74 12.38 -0.76
CA PHE A 173 -0.10 13.26 0.21
C PHE A 173 0.10 12.60 1.58
N ASN A 174 -0.60 11.51 1.88
CA ASN A 174 -0.45 10.76 3.12
C ASN A 174 -0.80 9.28 2.92
N ALA A 175 -0.11 8.38 3.62
CA ALA A 175 -0.46 6.97 3.70
C ALA A 175 0.05 6.41 5.03
N TYR A 176 -0.69 5.50 5.65
CA TYR A 176 -0.38 5.00 7.00
C TYR A 176 -1.14 3.71 7.35
N CYS A 177 -0.66 2.99 8.36
CA CYS A 177 -1.38 1.85 8.94
C CYS A 177 -2.35 2.32 10.02
N GLU A 178 -3.59 1.84 9.97
CA GLU A 178 -4.56 2.03 11.04
C GLU A 178 -4.23 1.10 12.21
N GLN A 179 -3.99 1.69 13.39
CA GLN A 179 -3.67 0.95 14.61
C GLN A 179 -4.01 1.77 15.85
N THR A 180 -4.23 1.09 16.98
CA THR A 180 -4.64 1.72 18.25
C THR A 180 -3.60 2.68 18.82
N SER A 181 -2.32 2.49 18.49
CA SER A 181 -1.22 3.34 18.92
C SER A 181 -0.26 3.66 17.77
N GLY A 182 -0.35 4.87 17.26
CA GLY A 182 0.51 5.38 16.17
C GLY A 182 -0.09 5.15 14.79
N ASP A 183 0.66 5.55 13.76
CA ASP A 183 0.26 5.48 12.35
C ASP A 183 1.42 4.98 11.45
N ARG A 184 2.47 4.41 12.06
CA ARG A 184 3.61 3.80 11.36
C ARG A 184 3.36 2.33 11.07
N CYS A 185 3.60 1.91 9.84
CA CYS A 185 3.49 0.52 9.43
C CYS A 185 4.69 -0.33 9.87
N PRO A 186 4.49 -1.61 10.23
CA PRO A 186 5.56 -2.60 10.36
C PRO A 186 6.38 -2.74 9.07
N ASP A 187 7.64 -3.18 9.19
CA ASP A 187 8.52 -3.37 8.02
C ASP A 187 7.95 -4.40 7.03
N TRP A 188 7.29 -5.45 7.52
CA TRP A 188 6.63 -6.44 6.64
C TRP A 188 5.52 -5.84 5.78
N VAL A 189 4.91 -4.71 6.16
CA VAL A 189 3.94 -4.00 5.32
C VAL A 189 4.66 -3.18 4.25
N ARG A 190 5.79 -2.54 4.60
CA ARG A 190 6.62 -1.79 3.64
C ARG A 190 7.10 -2.68 2.50
N GLU A 191 7.54 -3.87 2.88
CA GLU A 191 8.12 -4.90 2.01
C GLU A 191 7.06 -5.87 1.48
N ALA A 192 5.77 -5.61 1.73
CA ALA A 192 4.72 -6.48 1.28
C ALA A 192 4.72 -6.57 -0.25
N LEU A 193 4.50 -7.78 -0.75
CA LEU A 193 4.33 -8.03 -2.18
C LEU A 193 3.16 -7.19 -2.68
N ASN A 194 3.46 -6.40 -3.71
CA ASN A 194 2.55 -5.51 -4.38
C ASN A 194 1.97 -6.22 -5.59
N VAL A 195 0.72 -5.91 -5.91
CA VAL A 195 -0.14 -6.64 -6.85
C VAL A 195 -0.86 -5.68 -7.79
#